data_AF-A0A7Y0DYL8-F1
#
_entry.id   AF-A0A7Y0DYL8-F1
#
_cell.length_a   1.000
_cell.length_b   1.000
_cell.length_c   1.000
_cell.angle_alpha   90.00
_cell.angle_beta   90.00
_cell.angle_gamma   90.00
#
_symmetry.space_group_name_H-M   'P 1'
#
loop_
_entity.id
_entity.type
_entity.pdbx_description
1 polymer ?
#
loop_
_entity_poly.entity_id
_entity_poly.type
_entity_poly.pdbx_seq_one_letter_code
_entity_poly.pdbx_strand_id
1 'polypeptide(L)'
;MAPRRAKHKPAHKTTRSKDPSGRRIAHRVQVKPWYRRRPIVQAAVMGAILMIGVGLGTGLGIWLGPDDGPRPMASTALQMPPLEDIGLPEGSPLPVIVQGSDQAKRLYEESLAAQPDPVRPDPNAGPDSVREPAPQVASYASPLPVPPVSERIPEQPASSVDIPQVAPLRPVAEEPWQTYAVAVAPADGRPRIAIVFDDLGIDQTRSRKAMALPGPLTMAFLPYGYHLKELVSDARRNGHEILVHMPMAPLDLSVDPGPNALQKELGPSEIIRRLDWNLDQIGGYVGINNHMGSRFTADRDGMRLVMAELKRRGLLFVDSITTTDSQGYKVAAESGVPYAVRDVFLDHVIDTASIRKQLQRVEETARRTGHAIAIGHPHDETLAVVGPWLKTIEAKGFQLVPVSAIVRDMMPVARS
;
A
#
# COMPACT_ATOMS: atom_id res chain seq x y z
N MET A 1 71.50 -33.85 15.52
CA MET A 1 70.49 -34.33 16.49
C MET A 1 70.22 -33.22 17.49
N ALA A 2 68.99 -32.70 17.54
CA ALA A 2 68.60 -31.65 18.51
C ALA A 2 68.62 -32.22 19.95
N PRO A 3 68.78 -31.37 21.00
CA PRO A 3 67.55 -30.79 21.57
C PRO A 3 67.66 -29.42 22.29
N ARG A 4 66.47 -28.85 22.51
CA ARG A 4 66.01 -28.00 23.65
C ARG A 4 66.47 -26.54 23.73
N ARG A 5 65.61 -25.62 23.27
CA ARG A 5 65.41 -24.31 23.91
C ARG A 5 64.31 -24.41 24.98
N ALA A 6 64.71 -24.26 26.24
CA ALA A 6 63.81 -24.13 27.38
C ALA A 6 63.13 -22.74 27.37
N LYS A 7 61.82 -22.72 27.61
CA LYS A 7 61.06 -21.49 27.89
C LYS A 7 61.24 -21.13 29.37
N HIS A 8 61.82 -19.97 29.66
CA HIS A 8 61.71 -19.31 30.97
C HIS A 8 60.56 -18.30 30.91
N LYS A 9 59.52 -18.53 31.72
CA LYS A 9 58.52 -17.51 32.08
C LYS A 9 59.02 -16.79 33.34
N PRO A 10 59.08 -15.46 33.38
CA PRO A 10 59.19 -14.76 34.66
C PRO A 10 57.81 -14.69 35.32
N ALA A 11 57.75 -15.23 36.54
CA ALA A 11 56.65 -15.05 37.46
C ALA A 11 56.68 -13.63 38.03
N HIS A 12 55.57 -12.89 37.94
CA HIS A 12 55.38 -11.68 38.73
C HIS A 12 54.30 -11.87 39.77
N LYS A 13 54.75 -11.79 41.03
CA LYS A 13 53.97 -11.68 42.27
C LYS A 13 52.93 -10.58 42.12
N THR A 14 51.66 -10.92 42.38
CA THR A 14 50.59 -9.95 42.57
C THR A 14 50.41 -9.72 44.07
N THR A 15 50.78 -8.53 44.55
CA THR A 15 50.32 -8.02 45.85
C THR A 15 48.84 -7.69 45.74
N ARG A 16 48.00 -8.46 46.45
CA ARG A 16 46.54 -8.32 46.51
C ARG A 16 46.16 -7.37 47.63
N SER A 17 45.52 -6.24 47.32
CA SER A 17 44.59 -5.60 48.27
C SER A 17 43.17 -6.10 48.01
N LYS A 18 42.42 -6.39 49.08
CA LYS A 18 41.01 -6.80 49.05
C LYS A 18 40.14 -5.65 49.55
N ASP A 19 39.00 -5.44 48.91
CA ASP A 19 37.89 -4.57 49.36
C ASP A 19 37.04 -5.31 50.44
N PRO A 20 36.34 -4.60 51.37
CA PRO A 20 35.68 -5.22 52.55
C PRO A 20 34.55 -6.20 52.23
N SER A 21 34.15 -6.34 50.97
CA SER A 21 33.06 -7.22 50.52
C SER A 21 33.53 -8.56 49.91
N GLY A 22 34.84 -8.82 49.84
CA GLY A 22 35.38 -10.16 49.53
C GLY A 22 35.24 -10.65 48.08
N ARG A 23 34.76 -9.84 47.12
CA ARG A 23 34.66 -10.22 45.70
C ARG A 23 35.92 -9.87 44.89
N ARG A 24 36.31 -10.77 43.97
CA ARG A 24 37.47 -10.59 43.07
C ARG A 24 37.10 -9.74 41.85
N ILE A 25 37.82 -8.65 41.60
CA ILE A 25 37.67 -7.79 40.42
C ILE A 25 38.76 -8.15 39.40
N ALA A 26 38.37 -8.47 38.15
CA ALA A 26 39.29 -8.68 37.04
C ALA A 26 39.45 -7.37 36.25
N HIS A 27 40.65 -6.79 36.21
CA HIS A 27 40.94 -5.64 35.35
C HIS A 27 41.34 -6.10 33.95
N ARG A 28 40.52 -5.76 32.95
CA ARG A 28 40.86 -5.88 31.52
C ARG A 28 41.53 -4.58 31.07
N VAL A 29 42.83 -4.60 30.83
CA VAL A 29 43.54 -3.44 30.25
C VAL A 29 43.27 -3.41 28.74
N GLN A 30 42.60 -2.35 28.29
CA GLN A 30 42.29 -2.12 26.89
C GLN A 30 43.39 -1.27 26.25
N VAL A 31 44.21 -1.86 25.37
CA VAL A 31 45.25 -1.14 24.63
C VAL A 31 44.60 -0.48 23.41
N LYS A 32 44.58 0.86 23.35
CA LYS A 32 44.05 1.63 22.20
C LYS A 32 45.09 1.70 21.06
N PRO A 33 44.67 1.69 19.78
CA PRO A 33 45.58 1.76 18.62
C PRO A 33 46.44 3.03 18.56
N TRP A 34 47.64 2.90 17.99
CA TRP A 34 48.74 3.88 18.01
C TRP A 34 48.47 5.20 17.27
N TYR A 35 47.50 5.25 16.34
CA TYR A 35 47.18 6.46 15.57
C TYR A 35 46.33 7.49 16.35
N ARG A 36 45.81 7.14 17.54
CA ARG A 36 44.90 7.99 18.33
C ARG A 36 45.61 8.95 19.31
N ARG A 37 46.94 9.08 19.25
CA ARG A 37 47.74 9.88 20.19
C ARG A 37 48.54 11.03 19.56
N ARG A 38 48.38 11.30 18.26
CA ARG A 38 49.09 12.41 17.60
C ARG A 38 48.08 13.33 16.91
N PRO A 39 47.61 14.39 17.57
CA PRO A 39 46.61 15.31 17.00
C PRO A 39 47.09 15.94 15.68
N ILE A 40 48.40 16.08 15.51
CA ILE A 40 49.03 16.58 14.29
C ILE A 40 48.75 15.69 13.07
N VAL A 41 48.69 14.36 13.24
CA VAL A 41 48.40 13.42 12.14
C VAL A 41 46.92 13.45 11.75
N GLN A 42 46.02 13.61 12.74
CA GLN A 42 44.59 13.75 12.48
C GLN A 42 44.27 15.09 11.81
N ALA A 43 44.93 16.18 12.26
CA ALA A 43 44.82 17.49 11.64
C ALA A 43 45.37 17.50 10.20
N ALA A 44 46.47 16.80 9.93
CA ALA A 44 47.02 16.68 8.58
C ALA A 44 46.10 15.90 7.63
N VAL A 45 45.49 14.81 8.08
CA VAL A 45 44.55 14.02 7.28
C VAL A 45 43.25 14.81 7.02
N MET A 46 42.70 15.48 8.03
CA MET A 46 41.55 16.37 7.83
C MET A 46 41.89 17.55 6.92
N GLY A 47 43.07 18.15 7.06
CA GLY A 47 43.54 19.23 6.19
C GLY A 47 43.66 18.80 4.74
N ALA A 48 44.19 17.59 4.47
CA ALA A 48 44.28 17.05 3.12
C ALA A 48 42.91 16.79 2.49
N ILE A 49 41.96 16.25 3.24
CA ILE A 49 40.58 16.02 2.77
C ILE A 49 39.88 17.35 2.49
N LEU A 50 40.07 18.36 3.36
CA LEU A 50 39.50 19.68 3.17
C LEU A 50 40.09 20.38 1.92
N MET A 51 41.40 20.27 1.68
CA MET A 51 42.05 20.85 0.51
C MET A 51 41.60 20.20 -0.81
N ILE A 52 41.37 18.88 -0.82
CA ILE A 52 40.82 18.17 -1.99
C ILE A 52 39.37 18.59 -2.23
N GLY A 53 38.56 18.69 -1.18
CA GLY A 53 37.17 19.15 -1.27
C GLY A 53 37.03 20.60 -1.74
N VAL A 54 37.88 21.50 -1.22
CA VAL A 54 37.91 22.91 -1.63
C VAL A 54 38.41 23.04 -3.06
N GLY A 55 39.46 22.30 -3.46
CA GLY A 55 39.99 22.33 -4.83
C GLY A 55 38.99 21.85 -5.88
N LEU A 56 38.23 20.78 -5.58
CA LEU A 56 37.16 20.29 -6.45
C LEU A 56 35.96 21.26 -6.49
N GLY A 57 35.59 21.84 -5.34
CA GLY A 57 34.50 22.81 -5.23
C GLY A 57 34.80 24.13 -5.95
N THR A 58 36.01 24.66 -5.83
CA THR A 58 36.42 25.91 -6.51
C THR A 58 36.62 25.68 -8.01
N GLY A 59 37.04 24.49 -8.43
CA GLY A 59 37.15 24.15 -9.86
C GLY A 59 35.80 24.09 -10.57
N LEU A 60 34.77 23.56 -9.91
CA LEU A 60 33.40 23.53 -10.43
C LEU A 60 32.71 24.90 -10.36
N GLY A 61 32.95 25.67 -9.30
CA GLY A 61 32.34 27.00 -9.12
C GLY A 61 32.89 28.11 -10.02
N ILE A 62 34.06 27.92 -10.65
CA ILE A 62 34.62 28.87 -11.64
C ILE A 62 34.17 28.53 -13.07
N TRP A 63 33.75 27.29 -13.35
CA TRP A 63 33.26 26.89 -14.68
C TRP A 63 31.78 27.23 -14.91
N LEU A 64 31.00 27.39 -13.83
CA LEU A 64 29.63 27.88 -13.87
C LEU A 64 29.64 29.34 -13.40
N GLY A 65 29.69 30.27 -14.36
CA GLY A 65 29.57 31.71 -14.11
C GLY A 65 28.25 32.11 -13.40
N PRO A 66 28.18 33.34 -12.88
CA PRO A 66 27.41 33.67 -11.68
C PRO A 66 25.89 33.79 -11.93
N ASP A 67 25.11 33.13 -11.07
CA ASP A 67 23.67 33.36 -10.89
C ASP A 67 23.44 34.57 -9.96
N ASP A 68 22.58 35.49 -10.39
CA ASP A 68 21.89 36.43 -9.51
C ASP A 68 20.79 35.68 -8.75
N GLY A 69 21.11 35.22 -7.54
CA GLY A 69 20.15 34.55 -6.65
C GLY A 69 19.14 35.51 -6.00
N PRO A 70 17.86 35.13 -5.83
CA PRO A 70 16.95 35.82 -4.93
C PRO A 70 17.18 35.46 -3.46
N ARG A 71 17.14 36.48 -2.61
CA ARG A 71 17.32 36.45 -1.14
C ARG A 71 16.13 35.78 -0.41
N PRO A 72 16.33 35.26 0.83
CA PRO A 72 15.25 34.71 1.65
C PRO A 72 14.58 35.76 2.56
N MET A 73 13.46 35.31 3.18
CA MET A 73 12.63 35.91 4.25
C MET A 73 11.38 36.65 3.72
N ALA A 74 10.15 36.42 4.20
CA ALA A 74 9.75 35.94 5.52
C ALA A 74 8.44 35.13 5.48
N SER A 75 8.33 34.20 6.42
CA SER A 75 7.12 33.46 6.77
C SER A 75 6.11 34.37 7.46
N THR A 76 4.86 34.35 7.00
CA THR A 76 3.70 34.75 7.81
C THR A 76 2.88 33.50 8.07
N ALA A 77 2.90 33.04 9.32
CA ALA A 77 2.03 31.98 9.80
C ALA A 77 0.58 32.49 9.81
N LEU A 78 -0.31 31.81 9.08
CA LEU A 78 -1.75 31.95 9.31
C LEU A 78 -2.14 30.96 10.40
N GLN A 79 -2.43 31.51 11.57
CA GLN A 79 -3.02 30.80 12.71
C GLN A 79 -4.41 30.32 12.31
N MET A 80 -4.66 29.01 12.32
CA MET A 80 -6.01 28.45 12.23
C MET A 80 -6.55 28.13 13.64
N PRO A 81 -7.87 28.26 13.87
CA PRO A 81 -8.49 28.06 15.17
C PRO A 81 -8.47 26.57 15.59
N PRO A 82 -8.64 26.27 16.89
CA PRO A 82 -8.65 24.91 17.39
C PRO A 82 -9.82 24.11 16.81
N LEU A 83 -9.56 22.90 16.32
CA LEU A 83 -10.58 21.90 16.06
C LEU A 83 -11.01 21.29 17.41
N GLU A 84 -11.78 22.05 18.17
CA GLU A 84 -12.62 21.49 19.22
C GLU A 84 -14.00 21.17 18.62
N ASP A 85 -14.49 19.99 18.95
CA ASP A 85 -15.78 19.41 18.58
C ASP A 85 -15.84 18.61 17.27
N ILE A 86 -15.08 17.51 17.24
CA ILE A 86 -15.51 16.30 16.51
C ILE A 86 -15.98 15.31 17.58
N GLY A 87 -17.27 15.37 17.91
CA GLY A 87 -17.91 14.48 18.88
C GLY A 87 -17.78 13.01 18.49
N LEU A 88 -16.74 12.35 18.99
CA LEU A 88 -16.59 10.90 18.98
C LEU A 88 -17.12 10.35 20.31
N PRO A 89 -17.98 9.32 20.31
CA PRO A 89 -18.50 8.76 21.56
C PRO A 89 -17.39 8.13 22.40
N GLU A 90 -17.38 8.43 23.70
CA GLU A 90 -16.54 7.75 24.70
C GLU A 90 -16.97 6.28 24.80
N GLY A 91 -16.01 5.36 24.61
CA GLY A 91 -16.23 3.91 24.62
C GLY A 91 -15.53 3.14 23.50
N SER A 92 -14.78 3.81 22.63
CA SER A 92 -13.99 3.16 21.57
C SER A 92 -13.01 2.11 22.16
N PRO A 93 -13.09 0.83 21.75
CA PRO A 93 -12.15 -0.18 22.20
C PRO A 93 -10.71 0.20 21.81
N LEU A 94 -9.79 -0.18 22.69
CA LEU A 94 -8.37 0.17 22.72
C LEU A 94 -7.66 0.05 21.36
N PRO A 95 -6.62 0.87 21.12
CA PRO A 95 -5.89 0.90 19.86
C PRO A 95 -5.35 -0.49 19.51
N VAL A 96 -5.71 -0.97 18.33
CA VAL A 96 -4.99 -2.07 17.67
C VAL A 96 -3.62 -1.51 17.29
N ILE A 97 -2.58 -1.95 18.02
CA ILE A 97 -1.21 -1.77 17.54
C ILE A 97 -1.07 -2.68 16.31
N VAL A 98 -1.26 -2.10 15.14
CA VAL A 98 -0.92 -2.76 13.89
C VAL A 98 0.60 -2.70 13.76
N GLN A 99 1.26 -3.86 13.85
CA GLN A 99 2.68 -4.04 13.47
C GLN A 99 2.93 -3.81 11.96
N GLY A 100 2.17 -2.94 11.29
CA GLY A 100 2.13 -2.79 9.85
C GLY A 100 2.55 -1.41 9.32
N SER A 101 2.61 -0.33 10.12
CA SER A 101 3.06 0.97 9.58
C SER A 101 4.56 0.99 9.30
N ASP A 102 5.37 0.52 10.25
CA ASP A 102 6.82 0.51 10.11
C ASP A 102 7.31 -0.70 9.32
N GLN A 103 6.59 -1.82 9.40
CA GLN A 103 6.95 -3.02 8.68
C GLN A 103 6.63 -2.91 7.19
N ALA A 104 5.46 -2.39 6.80
CA ALA A 104 5.13 -2.17 5.40
C ALA A 104 6.07 -1.12 4.79
N LYS A 105 6.36 -0.04 5.53
CA LYS A 105 7.36 0.95 5.13
C LYS A 105 8.75 0.33 4.95
N ARG A 106 9.24 -0.45 5.93
CA ARG A 106 10.53 -1.16 5.80
C ARG A 106 10.54 -2.16 4.65
N LEU A 107 9.47 -2.92 4.45
CA LEU A 107 9.35 -3.88 3.35
C LEU A 107 9.35 -3.18 1.99
N TYR A 108 8.66 -2.05 1.89
CA TYR A 108 8.66 -1.20 0.71
C TYR A 108 10.04 -0.59 0.46
N GLU A 109 10.70 -0.04 1.48
CA GLU A 109 12.06 0.50 1.40
C GLU A 109 13.09 -0.58 1.05
N GLU A 110 12.99 -1.78 1.65
CA GLU A 110 13.79 -2.96 1.28
C GLU A 110 13.52 -3.36 -0.18
N SER A 111 12.26 -3.28 -0.63
CA SER A 111 11.89 -3.57 -2.01
C SER A 111 12.44 -2.53 -3.00
N LEU A 112 12.52 -1.25 -2.62
CA LEU A 112 13.15 -0.18 -3.41
C LEU A 112 14.66 -0.35 -3.45
N ALA A 113 15.28 -0.60 -2.29
CA ALA A 113 16.74 -0.73 -2.18
C ALA A 113 17.31 -1.97 -2.89
N ALA A 114 16.47 -2.98 -3.15
CA ALA A 114 16.84 -4.19 -3.88
C ALA A 114 16.67 -4.07 -5.42
N GLN A 115 16.20 -2.92 -5.93
CA GLN A 115 15.99 -2.71 -7.37
C GLN A 115 17.28 -2.24 -8.07
N PRO A 116 17.58 -2.72 -9.29
CA PRO A 116 18.57 -2.09 -10.16
C PRO A 116 18.02 -0.76 -10.72
N ASP A 117 18.92 0.20 -11.02
CA ASP A 117 18.54 1.50 -11.58
C ASP A 117 17.67 1.33 -12.85
N PRO A 118 16.57 2.10 -12.99
CA PRO A 118 15.68 1.97 -14.13
C PRO A 118 16.38 2.38 -15.44
N VAL A 119 16.29 1.49 -16.44
CA VAL A 119 16.73 1.79 -17.82
C VAL A 119 15.71 2.73 -18.45
N ARG A 120 16.13 3.96 -18.77
CA ARG A 120 15.28 4.96 -19.46
C ARG A 120 15.08 4.57 -20.94
N PRO A 121 13.83 4.52 -21.45
CA PRO A 121 13.58 4.36 -22.89
C PRO A 121 14.04 5.58 -23.70
N ASP A 122 14.54 5.31 -24.91
CA ASP A 122 15.00 6.31 -25.88
C ASP A 122 13.83 7.19 -26.38
N PRO A 123 13.91 8.53 -26.26
CA PRO A 123 12.84 9.45 -26.63
C PRO A 123 12.56 9.57 -28.15
N ASN A 124 13.20 8.78 -29.02
CA ASN A 124 13.10 8.90 -30.48
C ASN A 124 12.18 7.87 -31.19
N ALA A 125 11.33 7.11 -30.50
CA ALA A 125 10.36 6.22 -31.15
C ALA A 125 9.02 6.96 -31.44
N GLY A 126 8.76 7.30 -32.70
CA GLY A 126 7.59 8.10 -33.13
C GLY A 126 6.28 7.32 -33.36
N PRO A 127 5.09 7.98 -33.33
CA PRO A 127 3.79 7.34 -33.47
C PRO A 127 3.06 7.73 -34.79
N ASP A 128 2.70 6.76 -35.63
CA ASP A 128 1.72 6.84 -36.73
C ASP A 128 1.26 5.39 -36.97
N SER A 129 0.01 4.95 -37.01
CA SER A 129 -1.27 5.40 -37.57
C SER A 129 -2.34 4.45 -36.97
N VAL A 130 -3.59 4.83 -36.70
CA VAL A 130 -4.73 4.81 -37.62
C VAL A 130 -5.90 5.51 -36.90
N ARG A 131 -6.57 6.40 -37.64
CA ARG A 131 -7.74 7.20 -37.26
C ARG A 131 -8.88 6.78 -38.19
N GLU A 132 -10.09 6.52 -37.68
CA GLU A 132 -11.35 6.59 -38.43
C GLU A 132 -12.57 6.59 -37.48
N PRO A 133 -13.80 6.97 -37.92
CA PRO A 133 -14.55 8.08 -37.32
C PRO A 133 -15.85 7.68 -36.58
N ALA A 134 -16.40 8.64 -35.83
CA ALA A 134 -17.63 8.51 -35.05
C ALA A 134 -18.91 8.64 -35.90
N PRO A 135 -20.02 7.96 -35.53
CA PRO A 135 -21.35 8.30 -36.01
C PRO A 135 -22.11 9.19 -35.01
N GLN A 136 -22.64 10.31 -35.52
CA GLN A 136 -23.72 11.11 -34.94
C GLN A 136 -25.08 10.54 -35.36
N VAL A 137 -26.07 10.34 -34.48
CA VAL A 137 -27.50 10.62 -34.78
C VAL A 137 -28.34 10.86 -33.50
N ALA A 138 -29.10 11.96 -33.55
CA ALA A 138 -30.41 12.32 -32.97
C ALA A 138 -30.73 12.24 -31.46
N SER A 139 -30.76 13.45 -30.89
CA SER A 139 -31.81 14.06 -30.06
C SER A 139 -33.21 13.42 -30.12
N TYR A 140 -33.76 13.10 -28.94
CA TYR A 140 -35.19 13.18 -28.66
C TYR A 140 -35.43 13.93 -27.35
N ALA A 141 -36.39 14.84 -27.41
CA ALA A 141 -36.78 15.77 -26.36
C ALA A 141 -37.68 15.13 -25.28
N SER A 142 -37.45 15.61 -24.05
CA SER A 142 -38.23 15.87 -22.82
C SER A 142 -39.75 15.51 -22.72
N PRO A 143 -40.39 15.70 -21.53
CA PRO A 143 -40.71 14.63 -20.57
C PRO A 143 -42.23 14.46 -20.36
N LEU A 144 -42.64 13.32 -19.80
CA LEU A 144 -44.03 13.08 -19.39
C LEU A 144 -44.25 13.32 -17.88
N PRO A 145 -45.49 13.66 -17.46
CA PRO A 145 -45.77 14.46 -16.27
C PRO A 145 -46.00 13.68 -14.98
N VAL A 146 -45.72 14.38 -13.87
CA VAL A 146 -45.89 13.95 -12.47
C VAL A 146 -47.36 14.12 -12.03
N PRO A 147 -47.99 13.12 -11.39
CA PRO A 147 -49.30 13.29 -10.76
C PRO A 147 -49.21 13.90 -9.35
N PRO A 148 -50.27 14.58 -8.87
CA PRO A 148 -50.22 15.51 -7.75
C PRO A 148 -50.19 14.84 -6.37
N VAL A 149 -49.48 15.51 -5.46
CA VAL A 149 -49.50 15.32 -4.00
C VAL A 149 -50.88 15.71 -3.46
N SER A 150 -51.46 14.86 -2.63
CA SER A 150 -52.62 15.19 -1.81
C SER A 150 -52.28 14.92 -0.34
N GLU A 151 -52.17 16.01 0.41
CA GLU A 151 -52.08 16.03 1.88
C GLU A 151 -53.38 15.52 2.48
N ARG A 152 -53.29 14.53 3.39
CA ARG A 152 -54.10 14.48 4.62
C ARG A 152 -53.29 13.78 5.71
N ILE A 153 -53.01 14.53 6.77
CA ILE A 153 -52.53 14.02 8.06
C ILE A 153 -53.78 13.69 8.89
N PRO A 154 -53.99 12.43 9.30
CA PRO A 154 -54.89 12.12 10.40
C PRO A 154 -54.13 12.22 11.73
N GLU A 155 -54.67 13.05 12.63
CA GLU A 155 -54.30 13.16 14.04
C GLU A 155 -54.33 11.80 14.74
N GLN A 156 -53.22 11.47 15.41
CA GLN A 156 -53.05 10.28 16.22
C GLN A 156 -53.49 10.57 17.67
N PRO A 157 -54.43 9.81 18.27
CA PRO A 157 -54.61 9.84 19.71
C PRO A 157 -53.48 9.07 20.40
N ALA A 158 -52.92 9.67 21.44
CA ALA A 158 -51.87 9.11 22.28
C ALA A 158 -52.37 7.86 23.01
N SER A 159 -51.78 6.70 22.69
CA SER A 159 -51.93 5.46 23.45
C SER A 159 -50.54 4.95 23.86
N SER A 160 -50.43 4.69 25.16
CA SER A 160 -49.32 4.14 25.94
C SER A 160 -48.28 3.30 25.17
N VAL A 161 -47.01 3.71 25.28
CA VAL A 161 -45.86 2.89 24.87
C VAL A 161 -45.61 1.83 25.93
N ASP A 162 -46.06 0.60 25.66
CA ASP A 162 -45.43 -0.59 26.23
C ASP A 162 -44.02 -0.71 25.64
N ILE A 163 -43.01 -0.81 26.50
CA ILE A 163 -41.62 -1.01 26.10
C ILE A 163 -41.52 -2.39 25.40
N PRO A 164 -41.19 -2.45 24.10
CA PRO A 164 -41.02 -3.74 23.43
C PRO A 164 -39.79 -4.45 23.99
N GLN A 165 -40.02 -5.66 24.48
CA GLN A 165 -39.02 -6.66 24.83
C GLN A 165 -37.93 -6.70 23.74
N VAL A 166 -36.67 -6.48 24.14
CA VAL A 166 -35.51 -6.46 23.24
C VAL A 166 -35.51 -7.72 22.39
N ALA A 167 -35.77 -7.56 21.10
CA ALA A 167 -35.64 -8.64 20.14
C ALA A 167 -34.19 -9.17 20.19
N PRO A 168 -33.98 -10.50 20.06
CA PRO A 168 -32.63 -11.03 19.95
C PRO A 168 -31.89 -10.32 18.80
N LEU A 169 -30.63 -9.96 19.06
CA LEU A 169 -29.73 -9.32 18.08
C LEU A 169 -29.91 -10.02 16.74
N ARG A 170 -30.44 -9.30 15.75
CA ARG A 170 -30.45 -9.77 14.36
C ARG A 170 -28.99 -10.15 14.03
N PRO A 171 -28.73 -11.26 13.32
CA PRO A 171 -27.42 -11.46 12.72
C PRO A 171 -27.05 -10.16 12.01
N VAL A 172 -25.91 -9.57 12.36
CA VAL A 172 -25.38 -8.40 11.65
C VAL A 172 -25.43 -8.76 10.17
N ALA A 173 -26.18 -8.01 9.37
CA ALA A 173 -26.25 -8.28 7.93
C ALA A 173 -24.81 -8.32 7.41
N GLU A 174 -24.43 -9.39 6.72
CA GLU A 174 -23.07 -9.51 6.18
C GLU A 174 -22.79 -8.30 5.28
N GLU A 175 -21.75 -7.55 5.61
CA GLU A 175 -21.35 -6.37 4.84
C GLU A 175 -21.03 -6.83 3.39
N PRO A 176 -21.19 -5.98 2.36
CA PRO A 176 -20.92 -6.35 0.98
C PRO A 176 -19.54 -6.98 0.73
N TRP A 177 -18.50 -6.53 1.45
CA TRP A 177 -17.17 -7.14 1.36
C TRP A 177 -17.14 -8.62 1.81
N GLN A 178 -18.03 -9.01 2.73
CA GLN A 178 -18.18 -10.40 3.20
C GLN A 178 -19.07 -11.19 2.24
N THR A 179 -20.19 -10.60 1.81
CA THR A 179 -21.16 -11.21 0.89
C THR A 179 -20.52 -11.58 -0.45
N TYR A 180 -19.65 -10.71 -0.98
CA TYR A 180 -19.02 -10.93 -2.28
C TYR A 180 -17.66 -11.59 -2.22
N ALA A 181 -17.15 -11.91 -1.03
CA ALA A 181 -15.88 -12.59 -0.84
C ALA A 181 -15.89 -13.97 -1.49
N VAL A 182 -14.80 -14.34 -2.15
CA VAL A 182 -14.65 -15.71 -2.66
C VAL A 182 -14.39 -16.64 -1.48
N ALA A 183 -15.23 -17.67 -1.36
CA ALA A 183 -15.08 -18.69 -0.32
C ALA A 183 -13.80 -19.49 -0.55
N VAL A 184 -13.02 -19.67 0.52
CA VAL A 184 -11.80 -20.48 0.53
C VAL A 184 -11.80 -21.43 1.71
N ALA A 185 -10.98 -22.49 1.61
CA ALA A 185 -10.78 -23.40 2.72
C ALA A 185 -10.30 -22.64 3.98
N PRO A 186 -10.68 -23.10 5.19
CA PRO A 186 -10.18 -22.53 6.44
C PRO A 186 -8.66 -22.51 6.51
N ALA A 187 -8.12 -21.68 7.41
CA ALA A 187 -6.68 -21.63 7.62
C ALA A 187 -6.23 -22.96 8.22
N ASP A 188 -5.26 -23.61 7.59
CA ASP A 188 -4.72 -24.92 7.98
C ASP A 188 -3.32 -24.84 8.60
N GLY A 189 -2.89 -23.62 8.95
CA GLY A 189 -1.57 -23.33 9.49
C GLY A 189 -0.50 -23.02 8.43
N ARG A 190 -0.79 -23.25 7.14
CA ARG A 190 0.11 -22.77 6.06
C ARG A 190 0.03 -21.25 5.91
N PRO A 191 1.15 -20.58 5.58
CA PRO A 191 1.10 -19.17 5.25
C PRO A 191 0.26 -18.91 3.99
N ARG A 192 -0.49 -17.80 4.01
CA ARG A 192 -1.46 -17.44 2.97
C ARG A 192 -0.87 -16.44 1.98
N ILE A 193 -1.11 -16.64 0.68
CA ILE A 193 -0.69 -15.69 -0.34
C ILE A 193 -1.90 -15.24 -1.15
N ALA A 194 -2.05 -13.93 -1.31
CA ALA A 194 -3.00 -13.33 -2.25
C ALA A 194 -2.24 -12.65 -3.38
N ILE A 195 -2.73 -12.87 -4.61
CA ILE A 195 -2.29 -12.17 -5.81
C ILE A 195 -3.44 -11.30 -6.31
N VAL A 196 -3.16 -10.02 -6.52
CA VAL A 196 -4.06 -9.06 -7.15
C VAL A 196 -3.52 -8.71 -8.54
N PHE A 197 -4.38 -8.78 -9.56
CA PHE A 197 -4.08 -8.20 -10.86
C PHE A 197 -4.83 -6.88 -11.04
N ASP A 198 -4.08 -5.81 -11.24
CA ASP A 198 -4.56 -4.44 -11.50
C ASP A 198 -4.75 -4.18 -13.00
N ASP A 199 -5.39 -3.07 -13.34
CA ASP A 199 -5.61 -2.57 -14.71
C ASP A 199 -6.44 -3.49 -15.64
N LEU A 200 -7.32 -4.33 -15.10
CA LEU A 200 -8.25 -5.09 -15.95
C LEU A 200 -9.33 -4.19 -16.55
N GLY A 201 -9.83 -4.58 -17.71
CA GLY A 201 -10.99 -3.97 -18.37
C GLY A 201 -10.67 -3.16 -19.62
N ILE A 202 -9.51 -2.49 -19.71
CA ILE A 202 -9.13 -1.78 -20.94
C ILE A 202 -8.63 -2.78 -21.97
N ASP A 203 -7.55 -3.51 -21.65
CA ASP A 203 -7.06 -4.59 -22.49
C ASP A 203 -7.87 -5.86 -22.24
N GLN A 204 -8.87 -6.08 -23.10
CA GLN A 204 -9.77 -7.24 -23.04
C GLN A 204 -9.01 -8.57 -23.13
N THR A 205 -7.96 -8.63 -23.95
CA THR A 205 -7.21 -9.86 -24.19
C THR A 205 -6.40 -10.24 -22.97
N ARG A 206 -5.63 -9.29 -22.42
CA ARG A 206 -4.84 -9.51 -21.20
C ARG A 206 -5.73 -9.75 -19.98
N SER A 207 -6.86 -9.06 -19.87
CA SER A 207 -7.86 -9.30 -18.83
C SER A 207 -8.35 -10.75 -18.87
N ARG A 208 -8.75 -11.25 -20.05
CA ARG A 208 -9.20 -12.65 -20.19
C ARG A 208 -8.10 -13.67 -19.92
N LYS A 209 -6.84 -13.38 -20.29
CA LYS A 209 -5.71 -14.25 -19.94
C LYS A 209 -5.49 -14.31 -18.42
N ALA A 210 -5.56 -13.18 -17.72
CA ALA A 210 -5.43 -13.13 -16.26
C ALA A 210 -6.57 -13.89 -15.55
N MET A 211 -7.81 -13.70 -16.01
CA MET A 211 -9.00 -14.41 -15.50
C MET A 211 -9.02 -15.91 -15.83
N ALA A 212 -8.13 -16.41 -16.68
CA ALA A 212 -8.00 -17.83 -16.99
C ALA A 212 -6.94 -18.53 -16.11
N LEU A 213 -6.20 -17.78 -15.29
CA LEU A 213 -5.22 -18.36 -14.37
C LEU A 213 -5.91 -19.16 -13.25
N PRO A 214 -5.24 -20.21 -12.71
CA PRO A 214 -5.79 -20.97 -11.61
C PRO A 214 -5.98 -20.09 -10.37
N GLY A 215 -7.23 -20.02 -9.87
CA GLY A 215 -7.62 -19.22 -8.71
C GLY A 215 -7.71 -20.00 -7.39
N PRO A 216 -8.15 -19.33 -6.31
CA PRO A 216 -8.71 -17.98 -6.31
C PRO A 216 -7.64 -16.88 -6.40
N LEU A 217 -7.93 -15.83 -7.17
CA LEU A 217 -7.11 -14.61 -7.30
C LEU A 217 -8.03 -13.39 -7.11
N THR A 218 -7.44 -12.21 -6.93
CA THR A 218 -8.20 -10.94 -6.88
C THR A 218 -7.98 -10.15 -8.17
N MET A 219 -9.07 -9.66 -8.77
CA MET A 219 -9.08 -8.96 -10.05
C MET A 219 -9.59 -7.54 -9.84
N ALA A 220 -8.74 -6.54 -10.07
CA ALA A 220 -9.08 -5.13 -9.94
C ALA A 220 -9.36 -4.52 -11.32
N PHE A 221 -10.60 -4.07 -11.52
CA PHE A 221 -11.07 -3.54 -12.80
C PHE A 221 -11.08 -2.03 -12.80
N LEU A 222 -10.48 -1.42 -13.83
CA LEU A 222 -10.63 0.00 -14.08
C LEU A 222 -12.11 0.30 -14.41
N PRO A 223 -12.74 1.24 -13.70
CA PRO A 223 -14.19 1.49 -13.82
C PRO A 223 -14.59 2.03 -15.19
N TYR A 224 -13.65 2.53 -15.98
CA TYR A 224 -13.87 3.04 -17.34
C TYR A 224 -13.39 2.06 -18.43
N GLY A 225 -13.15 0.79 -18.09
CA GLY A 225 -12.87 -0.25 -19.08
C GLY A 225 -14.08 -0.62 -19.94
N TYR A 226 -13.86 -1.53 -20.89
CA TYR A 226 -14.90 -1.96 -21.83
C TYR A 226 -15.53 -3.29 -21.39
N HIS A 227 -16.81 -3.50 -21.74
CA HIS A 227 -17.54 -4.74 -21.46
C HIS A 227 -17.44 -5.23 -20.01
N LEU A 228 -17.31 -4.32 -19.05
CA LEU A 228 -16.97 -4.65 -17.66
C LEU A 228 -17.95 -5.61 -17.00
N LYS A 229 -19.25 -5.48 -17.28
CA LYS A 229 -20.28 -6.40 -16.75
C LYS A 229 -20.04 -7.85 -17.16
N GLU A 230 -19.62 -8.07 -18.40
CA GLU A 230 -19.29 -9.41 -18.91
C GLU A 230 -17.99 -9.91 -18.26
N LEU A 231 -16.93 -9.10 -18.29
CA LEU A 231 -15.64 -9.49 -17.72
C LEU A 231 -15.73 -9.81 -16.21
N VAL A 232 -16.46 -9.00 -15.44
CA VAL A 232 -16.66 -9.24 -14.01
C VAL A 232 -17.48 -10.51 -13.77
N SER A 233 -18.51 -10.76 -14.58
CA SER A 233 -19.30 -12.00 -14.51
C SER A 233 -18.44 -13.22 -14.82
N ASP A 234 -17.58 -13.14 -15.83
CA ASP A 234 -16.65 -14.20 -16.21
C ASP A 234 -15.59 -14.43 -15.12
N ALA A 235 -14.98 -13.37 -14.59
CA ALA A 235 -14.02 -13.45 -13.48
C ALA A 235 -14.61 -14.18 -12.27
N ARG A 236 -15.82 -13.79 -11.85
CA ARG A 236 -16.52 -14.45 -10.73
C ARG A 236 -16.85 -15.90 -11.03
N ARG A 237 -17.29 -16.22 -12.26
CA ARG A 237 -17.57 -17.61 -12.68
C ARG A 237 -16.31 -18.47 -12.65
N ASN A 238 -15.15 -17.88 -12.91
CA ASN A 238 -13.84 -18.54 -12.81
C ASN A 238 -13.29 -18.58 -11.37
N GLY A 239 -14.07 -18.15 -10.37
CA GLY A 239 -13.69 -18.22 -8.96
C GLY A 239 -12.75 -17.11 -8.50
N HIS A 240 -12.73 -15.96 -9.18
CA HIS A 240 -11.94 -14.81 -8.77
C HIS A 240 -12.75 -13.77 -8.00
N GLU A 241 -12.08 -13.12 -7.05
CA GLU A 241 -12.59 -11.99 -6.27
C GLU A 241 -12.42 -10.69 -7.05
N ILE A 242 -13.29 -9.71 -6.82
CA ILE A 242 -13.36 -8.48 -7.61
C ILE A 242 -13.12 -7.25 -6.73
N LEU A 243 -12.30 -6.33 -7.25
CA LEU A 243 -12.13 -4.97 -6.74
C LEU A 243 -12.45 -3.94 -7.83
N VAL A 244 -12.88 -2.75 -7.42
CA VAL A 244 -12.82 -1.56 -8.29
C VAL A 244 -11.42 -0.97 -8.19
N HIS A 245 -10.73 -0.82 -9.33
CA HIS A 245 -9.42 -0.18 -9.40
C HIS A 245 -9.60 1.34 -9.54
N MET A 246 -9.63 2.01 -8.39
CA MET A 246 -10.07 3.40 -8.24
C MET A 246 -9.05 4.39 -8.80
N PRO A 247 -9.38 5.16 -9.86
CA PRO A 247 -8.46 6.13 -10.44
C PRO A 247 -8.17 7.28 -9.48
N MET A 248 -6.89 7.52 -9.19
CA MET A 248 -6.46 8.53 -8.22
C MET A 248 -5.25 9.30 -8.74
N ALA A 249 -5.19 10.61 -8.44
CA ALA A 249 -4.14 11.49 -8.94
C ALA A 249 -2.72 11.05 -8.52
N PRO A 250 -1.78 10.89 -9.47
CA PRO A 250 -0.35 10.72 -9.19
C PRO A 250 0.34 12.06 -8.89
N LEU A 251 1.57 11.98 -8.40
CA LEU A 251 2.47 13.13 -8.25
C LEU A 251 2.88 13.70 -9.61
N ASP A 252 3.12 12.83 -10.59
CA ASP A 252 3.41 13.24 -11.97
C ASP A 252 2.11 13.66 -12.67
N LEU A 253 1.88 14.97 -12.73
CA LEU A 253 0.67 15.56 -13.31
C LEU A 253 0.58 15.42 -14.83
N SER A 254 1.63 14.93 -15.51
CA SER A 254 1.59 14.63 -16.94
C SER A 254 0.91 13.30 -17.26
N VAL A 255 0.75 12.43 -16.27
CA VAL A 255 0.10 11.13 -16.41
C VAL A 255 -1.39 11.26 -16.10
N ASP A 256 -2.23 10.84 -17.06
CA ASP A 256 -3.68 10.80 -16.89
C ASP A 256 -4.13 9.46 -16.26
N PRO A 257 -4.71 9.46 -15.06
CA PRO A 257 -5.23 8.24 -14.42
C PRO A 257 -6.56 7.79 -15.02
N GLY A 258 -7.14 8.55 -15.95
CA GLY A 258 -8.41 8.26 -16.58
C GLY A 258 -9.59 9.08 -16.03
N PRO A 259 -10.77 8.90 -16.63
CA PRO A 259 -11.96 9.67 -16.30
C PRO A 259 -12.38 9.45 -14.84
N ASN A 260 -12.97 10.50 -14.25
CA ASN A 260 -13.43 10.51 -12.86
C ASN A 260 -12.35 10.13 -11.83
N ALA A 261 -11.07 10.38 -12.13
CA ALA A 261 -10.02 10.25 -11.14
C ALA A 261 -10.24 11.17 -9.93
N LEU A 262 -9.96 10.65 -8.73
CA LEU A 262 -9.99 11.42 -7.50
C LEU A 262 -8.74 12.30 -7.44
N GLN A 263 -8.93 13.61 -7.31
CA GLN A 263 -7.85 14.59 -7.29
C GLN A 263 -7.97 15.44 -6.03
N LYS A 264 -6.83 15.85 -5.49
CA LYS A 264 -6.73 16.60 -4.23
C LYS A 264 -7.38 17.98 -4.33
N GLU A 265 -7.38 18.55 -5.53
CA GLU A 265 -7.86 19.90 -5.82
C GLU A 265 -9.39 19.99 -5.90
N LEU A 266 -10.08 18.84 -5.89
CA LEU A 266 -11.53 18.77 -5.99
C LEU A 266 -12.17 19.03 -4.63
N GLY A 267 -13.31 19.73 -4.63
CA GLY A 267 -14.15 19.87 -3.45
C GLY A 267 -14.77 18.53 -3.03
N PRO A 268 -15.16 18.37 -1.74
CA PRO A 268 -15.66 17.10 -1.22
C PRO A 268 -16.82 16.49 -2.02
N SER A 269 -17.80 17.30 -2.43
CA SER A 269 -18.94 16.81 -3.22
C SER A 269 -18.54 16.23 -4.56
N GLU A 270 -17.51 16.76 -5.20
CA GLU A 270 -17.01 16.28 -6.49
C GLU A 270 -16.18 15.00 -6.32
N ILE A 271 -15.41 14.87 -5.23
CA ILE A 271 -14.74 13.62 -4.86
C ILE A 271 -15.78 12.50 -4.68
N ILE A 272 -16.84 12.75 -3.91
CA ILE A 272 -17.91 11.77 -3.68
C ILE A 272 -18.65 11.44 -4.97
N ARG A 273 -19.01 12.44 -5.79
CA ARG A 273 -19.66 12.20 -7.10
C ARG A 273 -18.82 11.30 -8.00
N ARG A 274 -17.51 11.52 -8.06
CA ARG A 274 -16.58 10.68 -8.84
C ARG A 274 -16.44 9.29 -8.25
N LEU A 275 -16.30 9.18 -6.94
CA LEU A 275 -16.25 7.90 -6.23
C LEU A 275 -17.50 7.06 -6.52
N ASP A 276 -18.68 7.65 -6.38
CA ASP A 276 -19.96 7.01 -6.69
C ASP A 276 -20.02 6.55 -8.15
N TRP A 277 -19.65 7.43 -9.09
CA TRP A 277 -19.63 7.07 -10.51
C TRP A 277 -18.75 5.84 -10.76
N ASN A 278 -17.55 5.78 -10.18
CA ASN A 278 -16.63 4.65 -10.35
C ASN A 278 -17.18 3.35 -9.74
N LEU A 279 -17.79 3.44 -8.55
CA LEU A 279 -18.39 2.31 -7.84
C LEU A 279 -19.64 1.74 -8.54
N ASP A 280 -20.35 2.56 -9.32
CA ASP A 280 -21.56 2.16 -10.04
C ASP A 280 -21.28 1.47 -11.40
N GLN A 281 -20.03 1.44 -11.87
CA GLN A 281 -19.69 0.86 -13.18
C GLN A 281 -19.74 -0.67 -13.20
N ILE A 282 -19.47 -1.29 -12.05
CA ILE A 282 -19.48 -2.75 -11.88
C ILE A 282 -20.24 -3.13 -10.61
N GLY A 283 -20.43 -4.43 -10.37
CA GLY A 283 -21.06 -4.93 -9.14
C GLY A 283 -20.40 -6.23 -8.69
N GLY A 284 -20.76 -6.69 -7.49
CA GLY A 284 -20.18 -7.92 -6.94
C GLY A 284 -18.69 -7.82 -6.62
N TYR A 285 -18.24 -6.64 -6.19
CA TYR A 285 -16.89 -6.41 -5.68
C TYR A 285 -16.87 -6.35 -4.16
N VAL A 286 -15.73 -6.69 -3.57
CA VAL A 286 -15.56 -6.65 -2.11
C VAL A 286 -15.09 -5.28 -1.61
N GLY A 287 -14.49 -4.48 -2.50
CA GLY A 287 -13.86 -3.24 -2.13
C GLY A 287 -13.18 -2.55 -3.29
N ILE A 288 -12.26 -1.63 -2.96
CA ILE A 288 -11.45 -0.91 -3.94
C ILE A 288 -9.96 -1.07 -3.64
N ASN A 289 -9.13 -0.92 -4.66
CA ASN A 289 -7.72 -0.53 -4.51
C ASN A 289 -7.43 0.71 -5.36
N ASN A 290 -6.33 1.41 -5.09
CA ASN A 290 -5.99 2.63 -5.85
C ASN A 290 -5.22 2.31 -7.14
N HIS A 291 -5.69 2.85 -8.26
CA HIS A 291 -4.94 3.00 -9.52
C HIS A 291 -4.12 4.29 -9.44
N MET A 292 -2.80 4.17 -9.59
CA MET A 292 -1.85 5.26 -9.33
C MET A 292 -2.05 5.85 -7.93
N GLY A 293 -2.38 7.15 -7.82
CA GLY A 293 -2.75 7.77 -6.56
C GLY A 293 -1.62 8.29 -5.69
N SER A 294 -0.37 8.34 -6.16
CA SER A 294 0.77 8.78 -5.32
C SER A 294 0.63 10.20 -4.74
N ARG A 295 -0.22 11.05 -5.33
CA ARG A 295 -0.58 12.37 -4.78
C ARG A 295 -1.84 12.31 -3.92
N PHE A 296 -2.89 11.62 -4.39
CA PHE A 296 -4.18 11.57 -3.69
C PHE A 296 -4.12 10.73 -2.41
N THR A 297 -3.44 9.58 -2.42
CA THR A 297 -3.34 8.73 -1.22
C THR A 297 -2.50 9.38 -0.12
N ALA A 298 -1.62 10.33 -0.46
CA ALA A 298 -0.91 11.16 0.51
C ALA A 298 -1.80 12.26 1.13
N ASP A 299 -2.98 12.54 0.56
CA ASP A 299 -3.93 13.52 1.06
C ASP A 299 -4.88 12.91 2.09
N ARG A 300 -4.64 13.22 3.38
CA ARG A 300 -5.42 12.64 4.48
C ARG A 300 -6.90 13.01 4.43
N ASP A 301 -7.24 14.24 4.04
CA ASP A 301 -8.62 14.71 4.02
C ASP A 301 -9.41 14.05 2.87
N GLY A 302 -8.84 13.97 1.67
CA GLY A 302 -9.40 13.19 0.56
C GLY A 302 -9.59 11.72 0.92
N MET A 303 -8.59 11.09 1.55
CA MET A 303 -8.72 9.70 2.00
C MET A 303 -9.78 9.51 3.09
N ARG A 304 -10.02 10.51 3.97
CA ARG A 304 -11.14 10.44 4.95
C ARG A 304 -12.49 10.40 4.26
N LEU A 305 -12.68 11.18 3.19
CA LEU A 305 -13.92 11.15 2.40
C LEU A 305 -14.13 9.78 1.76
N VAL A 306 -13.07 9.21 1.16
CA VAL A 306 -13.13 7.87 0.57
C VAL A 306 -13.46 6.81 1.62
N MET A 307 -12.76 6.80 2.76
CA MET A 307 -12.99 5.79 3.81
C MET A 307 -14.37 5.93 4.48
N ALA A 308 -14.90 7.15 4.62
CA ALA A 308 -16.26 7.34 5.11
C ALA A 308 -17.28 6.68 4.17
N GLU A 309 -17.10 6.81 2.86
CA GLU A 309 -18.00 6.23 1.87
C GLU A 309 -17.85 4.69 1.78
N LEU A 310 -16.62 4.17 1.83
CA LEU A 310 -16.38 2.72 1.88
C LEU A 310 -17.00 2.09 3.13
N LYS A 311 -16.86 2.75 4.29
CA LYS A 311 -17.50 2.31 5.54
C LYS A 311 -19.02 2.26 5.40
N ARG A 312 -19.62 3.32 4.86
CA ARG A 312 -21.07 3.42 4.65
C ARG A 312 -21.60 2.32 3.74
N ARG A 313 -20.79 1.88 2.76
CA ARG A 313 -21.12 0.82 1.80
C ARG A 313 -20.67 -0.58 2.26
N GLY A 314 -20.02 -0.71 3.41
CA GLY A 314 -19.49 -1.99 3.89
C GLY A 314 -18.48 -2.62 2.94
N LEU A 315 -17.54 -1.82 2.45
CA LEU A 315 -16.49 -2.19 1.51
C LEU A 315 -15.12 -2.20 2.18
N LEU A 316 -14.20 -3.02 1.66
CA LEU A 316 -12.80 -3.02 2.09
C LEU A 316 -11.91 -2.09 1.24
N PHE A 317 -10.76 -1.71 1.76
CA PHE A 317 -9.73 -0.96 1.04
C PHE A 317 -8.41 -1.73 0.95
N VAL A 318 -7.85 -1.87 -0.25
CA VAL A 318 -6.51 -2.40 -0.45
C VAL A 318 -5.59 -1.26 -0.89
N ASP A 319 -4.62 -0.91 -0.05
CA ASP A 319 -3.64 0.13 -0.39
C ASP A 319 -2.52 -0.46 -1.25
N SER A 320 -2.40 0.01 -2.49
CA SER A 320 -1.34 -0.38 -3.42
C SER A 320 0.02 0.26 -3.07
N ILE A 321 0.09 1.20 -2.12
CA ILE A 321 1.32 1.90 -1.67
C ILE A 321 2.13 2.41 -2.86
N THR A 322 1.53 3.34 -3.62
CA THR A 322 2.20 4.01 -4.74
C THR A 322 3.09 5.18 -4.31
N THR A 323 3.13 5.46 -3.00
CA THR A 323 4.00 6.43 -2.33
C THR A 323 4.28 6.00 -0.90
N THR A 324 5.46 6.35 -0.36
CA THR A 324 5.80 6.16 1.07
C THR A 324 4.91 6.97 2.00
N ASP A 325 4.31 8.04 1.49
CA ASP A 325 3.52 9.00 2.26
C ASP A 325 2.04 8.65 2.28
N SER A 326 1.67 7.44 1.82
CA SER A 326 0.27 7.01 1.78
C SER A 326 -0.37 7.12 3.17
N GLN A 327 -1.52 7.78 3.19
CA GLN A 327 -2.42 7.88 4.32
C GLN A 327 -3.58 6.89 4.20
N GLY A 328 -3.73 6.21 3.06
CA GLY A 328 -4.90 5.37 2.77
C GLY A 328 -5.15 4.30 3.84
N TYR A 329 -4.18 3.41 4.05
CA TYR A 329 -4.29 2.37 5.07
C TYR A 329 -4.40 2.92 6.51
N LYS A 330 -3.78 4.06 6.80
CA LYS A 330 -3.84 4.70 8.14
C LYS A 330 -5.24 5.21 8.43
N VAL A 331 -5.82 5.93 7.47
CA VAL A 331 -7.18 6.47 7.58
C VAL A 331 -8.21 5.33 7.57
N ALA A 332 -7.97 4.25 6.83
CA ALA A 332 -8.81 3.05 6.87
C ALA A 332 -8.85 2.45 8.28
N ALA A 333 -7.67 2.28 8.90
CA ALA A 333 -7.55 1.79 10.28
C ALA A 333 -8.27 2.72 11.28
N GLU A 334 -8.04 4.03 11.20
CA GLU A 334 -8.69 5.03 12.07
C GLU A 334 -10.22 5.05 11.92
N SER A 335 -10.71 4.79 10.71
CA SER A 335 -12.14 4.83 10.38
C SER A 335 -12.85 3.50 10.65
N GLY A 336 -12.11 2.43 10.96
CA GLY A 336 -12.64 1.07 11.11
C GLY A 336 -13.10 0.45 9.80
N VAL A 337 -12.49 0.86 8.67
CA VAL A 337 -12.70 0.22 7.36
C VAL A 337 -11.79 -1.01 7.27
N PRO A 338 -12.30 -2.21 6.91
CA PRO A 338 -11.46 -3.37 6.67
C PRO A 338 -10.43 -3.06 5.59
N TYR A 339 -9.16 -3.38 5.84
CA TYR A 339 -8.12 -3.01 4.89
C TYR A 339 -6.97 -4.01 4.81
N ALA A 340 -6.26 -3.92 3.70
CA ALA A 340 -5.02 -4.62 3.42
C ALA A 340 -4.00 -3.67 2.80
N VAL A 341 -2.72 -4.04 2.87
CA VAL A 341 -1.61 -3.28 2.31
C VAL A 341 -0.79 -4.21 1.44
N ARG A 342 -0.40 -3.75 0.24
CA ARG A 342 0.52 -4.51 -0.62
C ARG A 342 1.87 -4.73 0.06
N ASP A 343 2.35 -5.97 0.06
CA ASP A 343 3.70 -6.33 0.49
C ASP A 343 4.71 -6.28 -0.66
N VAL A 344 4.33 -6.81 -1.83
CA VAL A 344 5.23 -6.99 -2.98
C VAL A 344 4.59 -6.45 -4.25
N PHE A 345 5.35 -5.71 -5.04
CA PHE A 345 4.96 -5.28 -6.39
C PHE A 345 5.67 -6.16 -7.41
N LEU A 346 4.91 -6.93 -8.18
CA LEU A 346 5.43 -8.03 -8.98
C LEU A 346 6.20 -7.59 -10.21
N ASP A 347 5.75 -6.52 -10.87
CA ASP A 347 6.18 -6.16 -12.22
C ASP A 347 6.54 -4.68 -12.37
N HIS A 348 7.16 -4.11 -11.34
CA HIS A 348 7.80 -2.80 -11.46
C HIS A 348 8.81 -2.74 -12.61
N VAL A 349 9.50 -3.86 -12.84
CA VAL A 349 10.28 -4.12 -14.06
C VAL A 349 9.60 -5.27 -14.78
N ILE A 350 9.11 -4.98 -15.99
CA ILE A 350 8.33 -5.94 -16.81
C ILE A 350 9.31 -6.89 -17.51
N ASP A 351 9.94 -7.76 -16.73
CA ASP A 351 10.82 -8.81 -17.23
C ASP A 351 10.68 -10.09 -16.40
N THR A 352 10.76 -11.24 -17.08
CA THR A 352 10.47 -12.52 -16.43
C THR A 352 11.45 -12.91 -15.32
N ALA A 353 12.67 -12.35 -15.29
CA ALA A 353 13.65 -12.66 -14.26
C ALA A 353 13.38 -11.85 -12.98
N SER A 354 13.08 -10.56 -13.12
CA SER A 354 12.67 -9.70 -12.00
C SER A 354 11.36 -10.16 -11.39
N ILE A 355 10.36 -10.53 -12.22
CA ILE A 355 9.08 -11.04 -11.72
C ILE A 355 9.27 -12.35 -10.93
N ARG A 356 10.16 -13.25 -11.36
CA ARG A 356 10.52 -14.44 -10.57
C ARG A 356 11.15 -14.09 -9.22
N LYS A 357 12.03 -13.09 -9.18
CA LYS A 357 12.61 -12.61 -7.91
C LYS A 357 11.54 -12.03 -6.99
N GLN A 358 10.58 -11.28 -7.54
CA GLN A 358 9.46 -10.77 -6.75
C GLN A 358 8.60 -11.91 -6.20
N LEU A 359 8.33 -12.97 -6.96
CA LEU A 359 7.62 -14.14 -6.43
C LEU A 359 8.39 -14.87 -5.33
N GLN A 360 9.73 -14.95 -5.42
CA GLN A 360 10.54 -15.44 -4.30
C GLN A 360 10.36 -14.56 -3.06
N ARG A 361 10.32 -13.24 -3.23
CA ARG A 361 10.07 -12.29 -2.15
C ARG A 361 8.67 -12.44 -1.54
N VAL A 362 7.65 -12.76 -2.34
CA VAL A 362 6.31 -13.10 -1.85
C VAL A 362 6.37 -14.33 -0.94
N GLU A 363 7.04 -15.40 -1.38
CA GLU A 363 7.22 -16.62 -0.59
C GLU A 363 7.96 -16.35 0.73
N GLU A 364 9.07 -15.61 0.69
CA GLU A 364 9.83 -15.21 1.89
C GLU A 364 8.98 -14.39 2.86
N THR A 365 8.22 -13.42 2.33
CA THR A 365 7.35 -12.57 3.14
C THR A 365 6.29 -13.42 3.83
N ALA A 366 5.57 -14.25 3.08
CA ALA A 366 4.53 -15.12 3.63
C ALA A 366 5.08 -16.05 4.71
N ARG A 367 6.26 -16.66 4.52
CA ARG A 367 6.89 -17.51 5.54
C ARG A 367 7.20 -16.76 6.83
N ARG A 368 7.58 -15.49 6.72
CA ARG A 368 7.99 -14.68 7.87
C ARG A 368 6.81 -14.11 8.65
N THR A 369 5.74 -13.72 7.97
CA THR A 369 4.62 -12.95 8.55
C THR A 369 3.33 -13.76 8.66
N GLY A 370 3.29 -14.97 8.08
CA GLY A 370 2.08 -15.79 7.96
C GLY A 370 1.24 -15.46 6.73
N HIS A 371 1.46 -14.32 6.06
CA HIS A 371 0.79 -14.00 4.80
C HIS A 371 1.57 -13.05 3.89
N ALA A 372 1.25 -13.01 2.59
CA ALA A 372 1.75 -11.98 1.70
C ALA A 372 0.70 -11.58 0.66
N ILE A 373 0.62 -10.28 0.38
CA ILE A 373 -0.21 -9.70 -0.67
C ILE A 373 0.71 -9.15 -1.76
N ALA A 374 0.63 -9.76 -2.94
CA ALA A 374 1.36 -9.30 -4.11
C ALA A 374 0.40 -8.67 -5.12
N ILE A 375 0.78 -7.55 -5.69
CA ILE A 375 0.02 -6.89 -6.76
C ILE A 375 0.90 -6.85 -8.01
N GLY A 376 0.31 -7.10 -9.16
CA GLY A 376 0.93 -6.89 -10.47
C GLY A 376 -0.13 -6.58 -11.51
N HIS A 377 0.28 -6.51 -12.77
CA HIS A 377 -0.55 -6.19 -13.91
C HIS A 377 -0.54 -7.35 -14.91
N PRO A 378 -1.55 -7.46 -15.79
CA PRO A 378 -1.68 -8.60 -16.69
C PRO A 378 -0.75 -8.51 -17.91
N HIS A 379 0.48 -8.01 -17.74
CA HIS A 379 1.52 -8.04 -18.76
C HIS A 379 1.85 -9.48 -19.16
N ASP A 380 2.22 -9.70 -20.42
CA ASP A 380 2.45 -11.05 -20.94
C ASP A 380 3.61 -11.74 -20.19
N GLU A 381 4.65 -11.00 -19.79
CA GLU A 381 5.75 -11.45 -18.95
C GLU A 381 5.28 -11.86 -17.55
N THR A 382 4.41 -11.06 -16.94
CA THR A 382 3.83 -11.34 -15.61
C THR A 382 3.01 -12.62 -15.66
N LEU A 383 2.11 -12.74 -16.63
CA LEU A 383 1.27 -13.92 -16.79
C LEU A 383 2.08 -15.19 -17.10
N ALA A 384 3.14 -15.07 -17.92
CA ALA A 384 4.03 -16.18 -18.26
C ALA A 384 4.81 -16.73 -17.07
N VAL A 385 5.05 -15.93 -16.03
CA VAL A 385 5.75 -16.34 -14.82
C VAL A 385 4.77 -16.77 -13.71
N VAL A 386 3.73 -15.96 -13.46
CA VAL A 386 2.77 -16.20 -12.38
C VAL A 386 1.95 -17.46 -12.65
N GLY A 387 1.50 -17.69 -13.89
CA GLY A 387 0.66 -18.86 -14.22
C GLY A 387 1.30 -20.21 -13.86
N PRO A 388 2.53 -20.51 -14.30
CA PRO A 388 3.25 -21.72 -13.86
C PRO A 388 3.53 -21.73 -12.35
N TRP A 389 3.86 -20.58 -11.75
CA TRP A 389 4.15 -20.50 -10.32
C TRP A 389 2.94 -20.85 -9.45
N LEU A 390 1.74 -20.39 -9.82
CA LEU A 390 0.49 -20.70 -9.11
C LEU A 390 0.25 -22.21 -8.97
N LYS A 391 0.65 -23.01 -9.97
CA LYS A 391 0.53 -24.48 -9.92
C LYS A 391 1.47 -25.14 -8.91
N THR A 392 2.46 -24.41 -8.41
CA THR A 392 3.47 -24.92 -7.46
C THR A 392 3.22 -24.49 -6.02
N ILE A 393 2.32 -23.52 -5.80
CA ILE A 393 2.21 -22.79 -4.52
C ILE A 393 1.81 -23.71 -3.37
N GLU A 394 0.87 -24.63 -3.59
CA GLU A 394 0.40 -25.57 -2.56
C GLU A 394 1.49 -26.56 -2.16
N ALA A 395 2.22 -27.12 -3.16
CA ALA A 395 3.33 -28.03 -2.93
C ALA A 395 4.50 -27.36 -2.19
N LYS A 396 4.63 -26.04 -2.30
CA LYS A 396 5.60 -25.24 -1.54
C LYS A 396 5.15 -24.93 -0.10
N GLY A 397 3.98 -25.41 0.31
CA GLY A 397 3.45 -25.27 1.66
C GLY A 397 2.75 -23.94 1.92
N PHE A 398 2.19 -23.31 0.87
CA PHE A 398 1.39 -22.09 0.98
C PHE A 398 -0.08 -22.37 0.65
N GLN A 399 -0.98 -21.53 1.14
CA GLN A 399 -2.39 -21.52 0.75
C GLN A 399 -2.67 -20.30 -0.12
N LEU A 400 -3.13 -20.50 -1.36
CA LEU A 400 -3.57 -19.41 -2.23
C LEU A 400 -4.97 -18.96 -1.82
N VAL A 401 -5.17 -17.66 -1.61
CA VAL A 401 -6.43 -17.07 -1.15
C VAL A 401 -6.70 -15.72 -1.83
N PRO A 402 -7.96 -15.25 -1.92
CA PRO A 402 -8.24 -13.88 -2.32
C PRO A 402 -7.86 -12.90 -1.19
N VAL A 403 -7.79 -11.61 -1.50
CA VAL A 403 -7.33 -10.60 -0.52
C VAL A 403 -8.26 -10.49 0.68
N SER A 404 -9.57 -10.65 0.51
CA SER A 404 -10.56 -10.60 1.60
C SER A 404 -10.34 -11.65 2.68
N ALA A 405 -9.75 -12.81 2.34
CA ALA A 405 -9.43 -13.85 3.31
C ALA A 405 -8.32 -13.39 4.27
N ILE A 406 -7.29 -12.71 3.75
CA ILE A 406 -6.22 -12.13 4.57
C ILE A 406 -6.76 -10.99 5.42
N VAL A 407 -7.61 -10.12 4.85
CA VAL A 407 -8.29 -9.05 5.62
C VAL A 407 -9.07 -9.63 6.80
N ARG A 408 -9.84 -10.70 6.56
CA ARG A 408 -10.63 -11.38 7.60
C ARG A 408 -9.77 -11.93 8.73
N ASP A 409 -8.60 -12.50 8.40
CA ASP A 409 -7.68 -13.04 9.40
C ASP A 409 -7.01 -11.94 10.24
N MET A 410 -6.77 -10.77 9.65
CA MET A 410 -6.17 -9.63 10.33
C MET A 410 -7.17 -8.87 11.21
N MET A 411 -8.46 -8.96 10.91
CA MET A 411 -9.50 -8.35 11.73
C MET A 411 -9.64 -9.13 13.05
N PRO A 412 -9.60 -8.46 14.22
CA PRO A 412 -9.86 -9.13 15.47
C PRO A 412 -11.29 -9.69 15.46
N VAL A 413 -11.41 -11.00 15.65
CA VAL A 413 -12.71 -11.61 15.92
C VAL A 413 -13.23 -10.99 17.21
N ALA A 414 -14.36 -10.29 17.16
CA ALA A 414 -15.06 -9.86 18.35
C ALA A 414 -15.35 -11.13 19.18
N ARG A 415 -14.60 -11.32 20.27
CA ARG A 415 -14.88 -12.40 21.22
C ARG A 415 -16.24 -12.06 21.83
N SER A 416 -17.22 -12.93 21.57
CA SER A 416 -18.54 -12.89 22.20
C SER A 416 -18.44 -13.24 23.68
#